data_AF-A0ABD5DF01-F1
#
_entry.id   AF-A0ABD5DF01-F1
#
_cell.length_a   1.000
_cell.length_b   1.000
_cell.length_c   1.000
_cell.angle_alpha   90.00
_cell.angle_beta   90.00
_cell.angle_gamma   90.00
#
_symmetry.space_group_name_H-M   'P 1'
#
loop_
_entity.id
_entity.type
_entity.pdbx_description
1 polymer ?
#
loop_
_entity_poly.entity_id
_entity_poly.type
_entity_poly.pdbx_seq_one_letter_code
_entity_poly.pdbx_strand_id
1 'polypeptide(L)'
;IKLAAEDSEVTRIFVNPAIKQQLCLDAGSDRQWLRKVRPWFQHRAHMHVRLRCPAGSLECEDQAPPPPGDGCGAELQSWFEPPKPGSTPP
;
A
#
# COMPACT_ATOMS: atom_id res chain seq x y z
N ILE A 1 -2.50 4.23 11.42
CA ILE A 1 -2.63 3.60 10.08
C ILE A 1 -3.83 2.66 10.02
N LYS A 2 -3.90 1.62 10.88
CA LYS A 2 -5.03 0.67 10.92
C LYS A 2 -6.41 1.35 10.88
N LEU A 3 -6.68 2.26 11.83
CA LEU A 3 -7.95 3.01 11.87
C LEU A 3 -8.31 3.71 10.55
N ALA A 4 -7.34 4.33 9.88
CA ALA A 4 -7.57 4.96 8.58
C ALA A 4 -7.82 3.92 7.47
N ALA A 5 -7.17 2.76 7.53
CA ALA A 5 -7.38 1.69 6.55
C ALA A 5 -8.75 1.00 6.74
N GLU A 6 -9.29 0.97 7.94
CA GLU A 6 -10.60 0.39 8.24
C GLU A 6 -11.76 1.27 7.78
N ASP A 7 -11.53 2.57 7.58
CA ASP A 7 -12.51 3.50 7.02
C ASP A 7 -12.98 3.04 5.62
N SER A 8 -14.30 3.06 5.41
CA SER A 8 -14.93 2.58 4.17
C SER A 8 -14.61 3.44 2.95
N GLU A 9 -14.32 4.72 3.15
CA GLU A 9 -14.01 5.64 2.07
C GLU A 9 -12.57 5.50 1.58
N VAL A 10 -11.67 4.96 2.42
CA VAL A 10 -10.26 4.78 2.09
C VAL A 10 -10.06 3.59 1.18
N THR A 11 -9.40 3.80 0.03
CA THR A 11 -9.06 2.74 -0.93
C THR A 11 -7.60 2.33 -0.86
N ARG A 12 -6.69 3.26 -0.54
CA ARG A 12 -5.25 3.01 -0.40
C ARG A 12 -4.61 3.91 0.65
N ILE A 13 -3.58 3.38 1.30
CA ILE A 13 -2.64 4.16 2.12
C ILE A 13 -1.23 3.83 1.65
N PHE A 14 -0.51 4.77 1.04
CA PHE A 14 0.88 4.56 0.66
C PHE A 14 1.81 4.87 1.83
N VAL A 15 2.74 3.95 2.09
CA VAL A 15 3.75 4.01 3.15
C VAL A 15 5.07 3.46 2.64
N ASN A 16 6.16 3.75 3.34
CA ASN A 16 7.44 3.10 3.08
C ASN A 16 7.32 1.56 3.23
N PRO A 17 8.04 0.74 2.42
CA PRO A 17 7.99 -0.71 2.54
C PRO A 17 8.32 -1.23 3.95
N ALA A 18 9.29 -0.61 4.65
CA ALA A 18 9.63 -0.99 6.01
C ALA A 18 8.48 -0.76 7.00
N ILE A 19 7.68 0.30 6.80
CA ILE A 19 6.48 0.55 7.61
C ILE A 19 5.45 -0.54 7.35
N LYS A 20 5.17 -0.88 6.08
CA LYS A 20 4.24 -1.97 5.77
C LYS A 20 4.72 -3.31 6.36
N GLN A 21 6.01 -3.59 6.29
CA GLN A 21 6.62 -4.79 6.89
C GLN A 21 6.35 -4.86 8.40
N GLN A 22 6.54 -3.75 9.13
CA GLN A 22 6.25 -3.73 10.55
C GLN A 22 4.75 -3.91 10.85
N LEU A 23 3.87 -3.25 10.09
CA LEU A 23 2.43 -3.44 10.22
C LEU A 23 2.00 -4.89 9.96
N CYS A 24 2.66 -5.57 9.02
CA CYS A 24 2.44 -7.00 8.77
C CYS A 24 2.82 -7.87 9.98
N LEU A 25 3.84 -7.51 10.75
CA LEU A 25 4.21 -8.23 11.97
C LEU A 25 3.21 -7.96 13.11
N ASP A 26 2.77 -6.71 13.24
CA ASP A 26 1.95 -6.27 14.39
C ASP A 26 0.45 -6.61 14.25
N ALA A 27 -0.05 -6.89 13.05
CA ALA A 27 -1.50 -6.97 12.80
C ALA A 27 -2.23 -8.16 13.46
N GLY A 28 -1.51 -9.17 13.95
CA GLY A 28 -2.14 -10.36 14.54
C GLY A 28 -3.07 -11.07 13.56
N SER A 29 -4.26 -11.46 14.01
CA SER A 29 -5.28 -12.17 13.21
C SER A 29 -6.16 -11.25 12.35
N ASP A 30 -6.35 -10.00 12.77
CA ASP A 30 -7.13 -9.02 12.02
C ASP A 30 -6.25 -8.26 11.02
N ARG A 31 -6.24 -8.78 9.80
CA ARG A 31 -5.28 -8.41 8.75
C ARG A 31 -5.91 -7.85 7.48
N GLN A 32 -7.24 -7.84 7.35
CA GLN A 32 -7.89 -7.49 6.08
C GLN A 32 -7.55 -6.07 5.62
N TRP A 33 -7.41 -5.14 6.57
CA TRP A 33 -7.06 -3.74 6.33
C TRP A 33 -5.67 -3.55 5.70
N LEU A 34 -4.74 -4.50 5.88
CA LEU A 34 -3.39 -4.45 5.28
C LEU A 34 -3.42 -4.44 3.75
N ARG A 35 -4.48 -4.99 3.13
CA ARG A 35 -4.68 -4.97 1.68
C ARG A 35 -4.65 -3.54 1.11
N LYS A 36 -5.18 -2.57 1.85
CA LYS A 36 -5.19 -1.15 1.45
C LYS A 36 -3.84 -0.46 1.68
N VAL A 37 -2.96 -1.01 2.53
CA VAL A 37 -1.63 -0.44 2.78
C VAL A 37 -0.69 -0.84 1.64
N ARG A 38 -0.15 0.15 0.94
CA ARG A 38 0.63 -0.04 -0.29
C ARG A 38 2.07 0.42 -0.08
N PRO A 39 3.08 -0.42 -0.32
CA PRO A 39 4.47 0.02 -0.29
C PRO A 39 4.72 1.02 -1.42
N TRP A 40 5.48 2.09 -1.13
CA TRP A 40 5.92 3.07 -2.11
C TRP A 40 7.24 3.73 -1.70
N PHE A 41 7.98 4.25 -2.67
CA PHE A 41 9.23 4.98 -2.39
C PHE A 41 8.99 6.20 -1.48
N GLN A 42 10.01 6.58 -0.71
CA GLN A 42 9.92 7.63 0.32
C GLN A 42 8.88 7.25 1.39
N HIS A 43 7.89 8.10 1.67
CA HIS A 43 6.83 7.88 2.69
C HIS A 43 7.36 7.43 4.07
N ARG A 44 8.53 7.97 4.47
CA ARG A 44 9.21 7.57 5.72
C ARG A 44 8.64 8.25 6.97
N ALA A 45 7.95 9.39 6.80
CA ALA A 45 7.46 10.22 7.90
C ALA A 45 6.00 10.68 7.72
N HIS A 46 5.35 10.25 6.64
CA HIS A 46 3.93 10.52 6.38
C HIS A 46 3.32 9.32 5.65
N MET A 47 2.00 9.20 5.76
CA MET A 47 1.20 8.24 4.98
C MET A 47 0.34 9.01 3.99
N HIS A 48 0.23 8.53 2.76
CA HIS A 48 -0.65 9.12 1.75
C HIS A 48 -1.96 8.35 1.72
N VAL A 49 -3.03 8.94 2.24
CA VAL A 49 -4.37 8.35 2.22
C VAL A 49 -5.08 8.74 0.92
N ARG A 50 -5.65 7.76 0.23
CA ARG A 50 -6.49 7.96 -0.96
C ARG A 50 -7.90 7.45 -0.68
N LEU A 51 -8.88 8.29 -0.98
CA LEU A 51 -10.29 7.95 -0.91
C LEU A 51 -10.78 7.39 -2.26
N ARG A 52 -11.93 6.72 -2.24
CA ARG A 52 -12.71 6.41 -3.45
C ARG A 52 -13.29 7.69 -4.07
N CYS A 53 -13.69 7.60 -5.33
CA CYS A 53 -14.48 8.67 -5.94
C CYS A 53 -15.78 8.92 -5.15
N PRO A 54 -16.17 10.19 -4.92
CA PRO A 54 -17.43 10.50 -4.27
C PRO A 54 -18.63 10.00 -5.07
N ALA A 55 -19.68 9.55 -4.37
CA ALA A 55 -20.93 9.17 -5.02
C ALA A 55 -21.52 10.35 -5.80
N GLY A 56 -21.90 10.12 -7.07
CA GLY A 56 -22.45 11.15 -7.94
C GLY A 56 -21.42 11.99 -8.70
N SER A 57 -20.12 11.82 -8.47
CA SER A 57 -19.07 12.46 -9.29
C SER A 57 -18.87 11.72 -10.61
N LEU A 58 -19.62 12.11 -11.65
CA LEU A 58 -19.66 11.41 -12.95
C LEU A 58 -18.33 11.40 -13.71
N GLU A 59 -17.45 12.35 -13.44
CA GLU A 59 -16.16 12.51 -14.12
C GLU A 59 -14.96 12.06 -13.26
N CYS A 60 -15.22 11.47 -12.08
CA CYS A 60 -14.16 10.93 -11.24
C CYS A 60 -13.81 9.50 -11.67
N GLU A 61 -12.52 9.26 -11.90
CA GLU A 61 -12.02 7.94 -12.32
C GLU A 61 -11.39 7.18 -11.13
N ASP A 62 -12.03 6.08 -10.73
CA ASP A 62 -11.47 5.18 -9.73
C ASP A 62 -10.32 4.32 -10.29
N GLN A 63 -9.41 3.95 -9.40
CA GLN A 63 -8.39 2.96 -9.72
C GLN A 63 -8.92 1.54 -9.50
N ALA A 64 -8.44 0.58 -10.30
CA ALA A 64 -8.64 -0.85 -10.05
C ALA A 64 -8.32 -1.22 -8.57
N PRO A 65 -8.96 -2.24 -7.98
CA PRO A 65 -8.71 -2.61 -6.60
C PRO A 65 -7.26 -3.09 -6.39
N PRO A 66 -6.69 -2.95 -5.17
CA PRO A 66 -5.40 -3.56 -4.85
C PRO A 66 -5.42 -5.09 -5.06
N PRO A 67 -4.26 -5.74 -5.28
CA PRO A 67 -4.16 -7.19 -5.35
C PRO A 67 -4.86 -7.89 -4.16
N PRO A 68 -5.38 -9.12 -4.34
CA PRO A 68 -5.94 -9.87 -3.23
C PRO A 68 -4.88 -10.23 -2.18
N GLY A 69 -5.35 -10.49 -0.94
CA GLY A 69 -4.48 -10.76 0.21
C GLY A 69 -4.03 -9.51 0.95
N ASP A 70 -3.21 -9.69 2.00
CA ASP A 70 -2.66 -8.59 2.81
C ASP A 70 -1.44 -7.91 2.15
N GLY A 71 -0.87 -8.55 1.12
CA GLY A 71 0.31 -8.08 0.42
C GLY A 71 1.54 -8.03 1.33
N CYS A 72 1.67 -8.94 2.30
CA CYS A 72 2.83 -9.09 3.17
C CYS A 72 3.86 -10.12 2.65
N GLY A 73 3.52 -10.86 1.59
CA GLY A 73 4.37 -11.89 0.99
C GLY A 73 5.30 -11.35 -0.10
N ALA A 74 5.39 -12.08 -1.22
CA ALA A 74 6.33 -11.82 -2.32
C ALA A 74 6.28 -10.38 -2.85
N GLU A 75 5.09 -9.79 -2.94
CA GLU A 75 4.94 -8.39 -3.36
C GLU A 75 5.71 -7.43 -2.45
N LEU A 76 5.66 -7.60 -1.13
CA LEU A 76 6.36 -6.72 -0.20
C LEU A 76 7.86 -6.99 -0.21
N GLN A 77 8.26 -8.26 -0.30
CA GLN A 77 9.68 -8.64 -0.29
C GLN A 77 10.44 -8.06 -1.49
N SER A 78 9.81 -7.95 -2.67
CA SER A 78 10.45 -7.39 -3.85
C SER A 78 10.83 -5.90 -3.70
N TRP A 79 10.27 -5.17 -2.73
CA TRP A 79 10.66 -3.77 -2.44
C TRP A 79 11.98 -3.64 -1.70
N PHE A 80 12.52 -4.74 -1.16
CA PHE A 80 13.81 -4.77 -0.46
C PHE A 80 14.92 -5.38 -1.31
N GLU A 81 14.60 -5.89 -2.51
CA GLU A 81 15.60 -6.37 -3.44
C GLU A 81 16.43 -5.20 -3.99
N PRO A 82 17.74 -5.40 -4.23
CA PRO A 82 18.57 -4.38 -4.87
C PRO A 82 18.02 -4.07 -6.27
N PRO A 83 18.27 -2.85 -6.80
CA PRO A 83 17.95 -2.54 -8.18
C PRO A 83 18.59 -3.59 -9.10
N LYS A 84 17.86 -3.99 -10.15
CA LYS A 84 18.45 -4.84 -11.19
C LYS A 84 19.69 -4.14 -11.74
N PRO A 85 20.80 -4.87 -11.99
CA PRO A 85 21.98 -4.29 -12.62
C PRO A 85 21.56 -3.53 -13.87
N GLY A 86 22.05 -2.30 -14.02
CA GLY A 86 21.78 -1.50 -15.21
C GLY A 86 22.28 -2.23 -16.45
N SER A 87 21.52 -2.17 -17.55
CA SER A 87 21.96 -2.71 -18.84
C SER A 87 22.92 -1.76 -19.57
N THR A 88 23.33 -0.67 -18.95
CA THR A 88 24.24 0.32 -19.52
C THR A 88 25.67 -0.15 -19.31
N PRO A 89 26.44 -0.40 -20.39
CA PRO A 89 27.87 -0.62 -20.28
C PRO A 89 28.57 0.60 -19.65
N PRO A 90 29.69 0.40 -18.95
CA PRO A 90 30.50 1.50 -18.39
C PRO A 90 31.01 2.46 -19.48
#